data_AF-A0A3A0DIR7-F1
#
_entry.id   AF-A0A3A0DIR7-F1
#
_cell.length_a   1.000
_cell.length_b   1.000
_cell.length_c   1.000
_cell.angle_alpha   90.00
_cell.angle_beta   90.00
_cell.angle_gamma   90.00
#
_symmetry.space_group_name_H-M   'P 1'
#
loop_
_entity.id
_entity.type
_entity.pdbx_description
1 polymer ?
#
loop_
_entity_poly.entity_id
_entity_poly.type
_entity_poly.pdbx_seq_one_letter_code
_entity_poly.pdbx_strand_id
1 'polypeptide(L)'
;MSRLVADSTSHVPKMTWLGGYVAALGVNRGERAALDSTLVWLISAADDEIRFPATFGQVPAGAQDLTGQYGGQRLERLVEDNIYTYWVIKAEAWRQIASLQNRTLILDQSPGAANVATHNDTVFLSPMVHTQGNQPLDVFVNIRDVRPLGRLGLISVHQPTLNPNVMISWSIAQPGVTDSSISVLGLINAQQYQETGKVWEVWSVDSTGGQTVFGGKNVISSPLALGQQLGETRVFIEFPAEGLQRDADYYFWIANKDWDRQGRLRSTNFYAYVTFRTW
;
A
#
# COMPACT_ATOMS: atom_id res chain seq x y z
N MET A 1 27.20 -5.12 -0.70
CA MET A 1 26.41 -3.97 -0.22
C MET A 1 25.29 -4.50 0.65
N SER A 2 25.25 -4.15 1.94
CA SER A 2 24.07 -4.37 2.79
C SER A 2 22.99 -3.37 2.39
N ARG A 3 21.82 -3.86 2.02
CA ARG A 3 20.68 -3.02 1.61
C ARG A 3 19.67 -3.02 2.75
N LEU A 4 19.27 -1.83 3.22
CA LEU A 4 18.05 -1.65 3.98
C LEU A 4 16.91 -1.43 2.99
N VAL A 5 15.83 -2.19 3.17
CA VAL A 5 14.62 -2.09 2.36
C VAL A 5 13.42 -1.92 3.28
N ALA A 6 12.57 -0.94 2.97
CA ALA A 6 11.28 -0.75 3.60
C ALA A 6 10.18 -1.17 2.61
N ASP A 7 9.01 -1.59 3.11
CA ASP A 7 7.84 -1.80 2.27
C ASP A 7 7.23 -0.45 1.85
N SER A 8 7.48 0.01 0.61
CA SER A 8 6.96 1.31 0.13
C SER A 8 5.45 1.35 -0.02
N THR A 9 4.75 0.22 0.07
CA THR A 9 3.30 0.11 -0.14
C THR A 9 2.49 0.22 1.15
N SER A 10 3.12 0.52 2.28
CA SER A 10 2.45 0.69 3.58
C SER A 10 2.85 1.98 4.30
N HIS A 11 1.88 2.72 4.85
CA HIS A 11 2.14 3.86 5.74
C HIS A 11 2.81 3.46 7.07
N VAL A 12 2.83 2.16 7.37
CA VAL A 12 3.53 1.55 8.52
C VAL A 12 4.47 0.47 7.98
N PRO A 13 5.53 0.87 7.25
CA PRO A 13 6.34 -0.08 6.50
C PRO A 13 7.06 -1.06 7.44
N LYS A 14 7.23 -2.29 6.96
CA LYS A 14 8.18 -3.23 7.55
C LYS A 14 9.55 -2.97 6.96
N MET A 15 10.54 -2.75 7.82
CA MET A 15 11.93 -2.52 7.46
C MET A 15 12.74 -3.79 7.67
N THR A 16 13.58 -4.09 6.69
CA THR A 16 14.49 -5.23 6.69
C THR A 16 15.88 -4.78 6.28
N TRP A 17 16.92 -5.39 6.84
CA TRP A 17 18.30 -5.07 6.50
C TRP A 17 19.18 -6.33 6.59
N LEU A 18 20.29 -6.28 5.88
CA LEU A 18 21.36 -7.27 5.97
C LEU A 18 22.40 -6.77 6.98
N GLY A 19 22.78 -7.60 7.95
CA GLY A 19 23.78 -7.22 8.96
C GLY A 19 23.48 -7.68 10.39
N GLY A 20 22.36 -8.37 10.63
CA GLY A 20 22.01 -8.91 11.94
C GLY A 20 21.23 -7.92 12.80
N TYR A 21 21.42 -7.98 14.12
CA TYR A 21 20.78 -7.08 15.05
C TYR A 21 21.51 -5.74 15.16
N VAL A 22 20.79 -4.71 15.61
CA VAL A 22 21.28 -3.33 15.65
C VAL A 22 20.85 -2.65 16.94
N ALA A 23 21.60 -1.64 17.36
CA ALA A 23 21.32 -0.88 18.58
C ALA A 23 20.44 0.33 18.30
N ALA A 24 20.44 0.86 17.09
CA ALA A 24 19.56 1.96 16.71
C ALA A 24 18.96 1.76 15.31
N LEU A 25 17.71 2.17 15.17
CA LEU A 25 16.96 2.25 13.93
C LEU A 25 16.30 3.63 13.87
N GLY A 26 16.58 4.39 12.82
CA GLY A 26 16.01 5.71 12.62
C GLY A 26 15.40 5.88 11.24
N VAL A 27 14.45 6.82 11.18
CA VAL A 27 13.71 7.20 9.97
C VAL A 27 13.63 8.73 9.93
N ASN A 28 14.17 9.30 8.87
CA ASN A 28 14.12 10.74 8.58
C ASN A 28 13.17 10.99 7.41
N ARG A 29 12.43 12.10 7.47
CA ARG A 29 11.79 12.66 6.26
C ARG A 29 12.85 13.36 5.41
N GLY A 30 12.86 13.09 4.12
CA GLY A 30 13.83 13.60 3.15
C GLY A 30 14.84 12.53 2.74
N GLU A 31 15.94 12.99 2.14
CA GLU A 31 16.92 12.13 1.47
C GLU A 31 18.19 11.83 2.30
N ARG A 32 18.24 12.28 3.56
CA ARG A 32 19.42 12.10 4.42
C ARG A 32 19.09 11.45 5.75
N ALA A 33 19.98 10.57 6.20
CA ALA A 33 20.00 10.10 7.57
C ALA A 33 20.58 11.20 8.47
N ALA A 34 19.90 11.51 9.56
CA ALA A 34 20.35 12.56 10.48
C ALA A 34 19.81 12.38 11.90
N LEU A 35 20.55 12.91 12.87
CA LEU A 35 20.17 13.05 14.27
C LEU A 35 19.66 14.47 14.54
N ASP A 36 18.56 14.86 13.90
CA ASP A 36 17.99 16.21 13.95
C ASP A 36 16.46 16.22 13.83
N SER A 37 15.88 17.41 13.63
CA SER A 37 14.44 17.63 13.54
C SER A 37 13.74 16.96 12.35
N THR A 38 14.48 16.40 11.40
CA THR A 38 13.89 15.61 10.30
C THR A 38 13.50 14.20 10.73
N LEU A 39 13.91 13.76 11.93
CA LEU A 39 13.53 12.47 12.48
C LEU A 39 12.01 12.39 12.67
N VAL A 40 11.42 11.37 12.06
CA VAL A 40 10.02 10.99 12.26
C VAL A 40 9.86 9.77 13.15
N TRP A 41 10.95 9.03 13.37
CA TRP A 41 11.03 7.92 14.30
C TRP A 41 12.49 7.54 14.56
N LEU A 42 12.85 7.31 15.82
CA LEU A 42 14.16 6.79 16.23
C LEU A 42 13.96 5.90 17.45
N ILE A 43 14.35 4.64 17.35
CA ILE A 43 14.42 3.74 18.49
C ILE A 43 15.85 3.28 18.74
N SER A 44 16.18 3.05 20.00
CA SER A 44 17.44 2.40 20.37
C SER A 44 17.25 1.36 21.47
N ALA A 45 18.06 0.31 21.45
CA ALA A 45 18.15 -0.71 22.49
C ALA A 45 19.62 -0.93 22.91
N ALA A 46 19.83 -1.55 24.07
CA ALA A 46 21.15 -1.97 24.47
C ALA A 46 21.69 -3.10 23.56
N ASP A 47 23.01 -3.19 23.44
CA ASP A 47 23.76 -4.35 22.93
C ASP A 47 23.20 -5.05 21.68
N ASP A 48 22.77 -4.27 20.68
CA ASP A 48 22.23 -4.76 19.41
C ASP A 48 21.01 -5.69 19.59
N GLU A 49 19.95 -5.21 20.26
CA GLU A 49 18.73 -6.01 20.48
C GLU A 49 17.59 -5.76 19.47
N ILE A 50 17.70 -4.75 18.61
CA ILE A 50 16.65 -4.47 17.61
C ILE A 50 16.76 -5.50 16.47
N ARG A 51 15.65 -6.21 16.25
CA ARG A 51 15.53 -7.27 15.25
C ARG A 51 14.83 -6.79 13.99
N PHE A 52 15.19 -7.39 12.86
CA PHE A 52 14.39 -7.31 11.65
C PHE A 52 13.46 -8.54 11.54
N PRO A 53 12.28 -8.41 10.89
CA PRO A 53 11.71 -7.16 10.40
C PRO A 53 11.25 -6.25 11.56
N ALA A 54 11.53 -4.95 11.45
CA ALA A 54 11.00 -3.94 12.36
C ALA A 54 9.83 -3.21 11.70
N THR A 55 8.72 -3.04 12.40
CA THR A 55 7.57 -2.30 11.87
C THR A 55 7.67 -0.84 12.32
N PHE A 56 7.50 0.09 11.39
CA PHE A 56 7.50 1.53 11.69
C PHE A 56 6.52 1.87 12.81
N GLY A 57 6.96 2.74 13.73
CA GLY A 57 6.18 3.22 14.87
C GLY A 57 6.07 2.25 16.05
N GLN A 58 6.45 0.97 15.89
CA GLN A 58 6.43 -0.01 16.98
C GLN A 58 7.75 -0.02 17.74
N VAL A 59 7.71 0.20 19.05
CA VAL A 59 8.89 0.11 19.92
C VAL A 59 8.99 -1.32 20.49
N PRO A 60 9.99 -2.13 20.10
CA PRO A 60 10.17 -3.47 20.65
C PRO A 60 10.50 -3.45 22.14
N ALA A 61 10.27 -4.58 22.83
CA ALA A 61 10.70 -4.73 24.22
C ALA A 61 12.21 -4.51 24.35
N GLY A 62 12.63 -3.76 25.37
CA GLY A 62 14.04 -3.40 25.58
C GLY A 62 14.52 -2.17 24.79
N ALA A 63 13.73 -1.69 23.81
CA ALA A 63 14.02 -0.47 23.08
C ALA A 63 13.32 0.75 23.69
N GLN A 64 13.85 1.93 23.40
CA GLN A 64 13.29 3.23 23.77
C GLN A 64 13.15 4.10 22.53
N ASP A 65 12.06 4.85 22.45
CA ASP A 65 11.88 5.89 21.44
C ASP A 65 12.66 7.15 21.87
N LEU A 66 13.63 7.55 21.05
CA LEU A 66 14.48 8.72 21.28
C LEU A 66 14.15 9.87 20.33
N THR A 67 13.11 9.78 19.51
CA THR A 67 12.80 10.74 18.43
C THR A 67 12.81 12.19 18.92
N GLY A 68 12.13 12.46 20.04
CA GLY A 68 12.03 13.80 20.61
C GLY A 68 13.35 14.34 21.19
N GLN A 69 14.30 13.47 21.57
CA GLN A 69 15.59 13.91 22.15
C GLN A 69 16.46 14.65 21.13
N TYR A 70 16.23 14.42 19.84
CA TYR A 70 16.95 15.04 18.74
C TYR A 70 16.14 16.12 18.02
N GLY A 71 15.03 16.57 18.63
CA GLY A 71 14.13 17.57 18.04
C GLY A 71 13.20 17.04 16.95
N GLY A 72 13.17 15.73 16.74
CA GLY A 72 12.27 15.07 15.79
C GLY A 72 10.82 15.02 16.30
N GLN A 73 9.89 14.78 15.37
CA GLN A 73 8.48 14.61 15.68
C GLN A 73 8.03 13.20 15.31
N ARG A 74 7.72 12.39 16.33
CA ARG A 74 7.23 11.04 16.13
C ARG A 74 5.95 11.07 15.30
N LEU A 75 5.92 10.28 14.23
CA LEU A 75 4.72 10.03 13.45
C LEU A 75 4.15 8.66 13.80
N GLU A 76 2.84 8.58 13.95
CA GLU A 76 2.13 7.30 14.08
C GLU A 76 2.08 6.54 12.73
N ARG A 77 2.18 7.26 11.62
CA ARG A 77 2.20 6.73 10.25
C ARG A 77 2.98 7.65 9.32
N LEU A 78 3.66 7.09 8.33
CA LEU A 78 4.34 7.85 7.30
C LEU A 78 3.33 8.52 6.35
N VAL A 79 3.72 9.66 5.79
CA VAL A 79 2.89 10.48 4.91
C VAL A 79 3.28 10.20 3.47
N GLU A 80 2.29 10.02 2.60
CA GLU A 80 2.47 9.84 1.16
C GLU A 80 3.24 11.00 0.52
N ASP A 81 3.74 10.82 -0.71
CA ASP A 81 4.47 11.83 -1.48
C ASP A 81 5.71 12.40 -0.76
N ASN A 82 6.26 11.64 0.19
CA ASN A 82 7.50 11.96 0.87
C ASN A 82 8.54 10.89 0.59
N ILE A 83 9.79 11.33 0.47
CA ILE A 83 10.94 10.44 0.55
C ILE A 83 11.29 10.25 2.01
N TYR A 84 11.59 9.01 2.38
CA TYR A 84 12.11 8.69 3.71
C TYR A 84 13.45 8.01 3.59
N THR A 85 14.38 8.42 4.46
CA THR A 85 15.65 7.74 4.68
C THR A 85 15.55 6.90 5.93
N TYR A 86 15.75 5.61 5.77
CA TYR A 86 15.80 4.63 6.83
C TYR A 86 17.26 4.27 7.08
N TRP A 87 17.63 4.13 8.35
CA TRP A 87 19.00 3.77 8.69
C TRP A 87 19.09 2.96 9.98
N VAL A 88 20.13 2.14 10.08
CA VAL A 88 20.45 1.33 11.25
C VAL A 88 21.90 1.47 11.65
N ILE A 89 22.19 1.33 12.95
CA ILE A 89 23.55 1.45 13.52
C ILE A 89 23.77 0.39 14.60
N LYS A 90 24.95 -0.24 14.59
CA LYS A 90 25.41 -1.19 15.63
C LYS A 90 25.86 -0.51 16.93
N ALA A 91 25.79 -1.24 18.04
CA ALA A 91 26.02 -0.74 19.39
C ALA A 91 27.35 0.02 19.56
N GLU A 92 28.43 -0.52 19.02
CA GLU A 92 29.77 0.10 19.12
C GLU A 92 29.85 1.50 18.49
N ALA A 93 29.16 1.72 17.38
CA ALA A 93 29.10 3.01 16.71
C ALA A 93 28.04 3.91 17.35
N TRP A 94 26.89 3.34 17.72
CA TRP A 94 25.82 4.06 18.40
C TRP A 94 26.29 4.72 19.69
N ARG A 95 27.03 3.99 20.54
CA ARG A 95 27.58 4.54 21.80
C ARG A 95 28.46 5.78 21.60
N GLN A 96 29.14 5.89 20.46
CA GLN A 96 30.00 7.03 20.16
C GLN A 96 29.22 8.26 19.69
N ILE A 97 28.06 8.06 19.06
CA ILE A 97 27.31 9.13 18.39
C ILE A 97 25.99 9.48 19.07
N ALA A 98 25.51 8.68 20.04
CA ALA A 98 24.22 8.84 20.71
C ALA A 98 24.09 10.14 21.53
N SER A 99 25.19 10.88 21.72
CA SER A 99 25.16 12.21 22.36
C SER A 99 25.22 13.36 21.36
N LEU A 100 25.41 13.06 20.06
CA LEU A 100 25.60 14.06 19.02
C LEU A 100 24.25 14.48 18.43
N GLN A 101 23.91 15.75 18.57
CA GLN A 101 22.71 16.35 17.97
C GLN A 101 23.07 17.14 16.71
N ASN A 102 22.08 17.31 15.82
CA ASN A 102 22.19 18.06 14.57
C ASN A 102 23.34 17.57 13.69
N ARG A 103 23.45 16.24 13.56
CA ARG A 103 24.47 15.59 12.71
C ARG A 103 23.84 14.84 11.56
N THR A 104 24.41 15.00 10.37
CA THR A 104 24.12 14.16 9.20
C THR A 104 24.95 12.89 9.28
N LEU A 105 24.33 11.76 8.98
CA LEU A 105 24.98 10.45 8.96
C LEU A 105 25.27 10.09 7.52
N ILE A 106 26.54 9.82 7.21
CA ILE A 106 26.98 9.47 5.86
C ILE A 106 27.76 8.16 5.92
N LEU A 107 27.47 7.29 4.96
CA LEU A 107 28.19 6.04 4.78
C LEU A 107 29.55 6.31 4.10
N ASP A 108 30.64 6.00 4.80
CA ASP A 108 32.01 6.16 4.29
C ASP A 108 32.51 4.86 3.67
N GLN A 109 32.66 4.86 2.35
CA GLN A 109 33.10 3.68 1.59
C GLN A 109 34.62 3.61 1.42
N SER A 110 35.38 4.52 2.04
CA SER A 110 36.82 4.58 1.90
C SER A 110 37.48 3.33 2.50
N PRO A 111 38.33 2.61 1.76
CA PRO A 111 39.05 1.46 2.29
C PRO A 111 39.90 1.85 3.51
N GLY A 112 39.70 1.14 4.63
CA GLY A 112 40.44 1.40 5.88
C GLY A 112 39.90 2.56 6.73
N ALA A 113 38.72 3.10 6.41
CA ALA A 113 38.04 4.07 7.28
C ALA A 113 37.77 3.49 8.67
N ALA A 114 37.87 4.34 9.70
CA ALA A 114 37.41 4.00 11.03
C ALA A 114 35.90 3.72 11.03
N ASN A 115 35.41 2.93 12.00
CA ASN A 115 33.98 2.63 12.10
C ASN A 115 33.14 3.91 12.30
N VAL A 116 33.70 4.91 12.99
CA VAL A 116 33.11 6.22 13.20
C VAL A 116 34.19 7.29 13.03
N ALA A 117 33.90 8.32 12.24
CA ALA A 117 34.68 9.55 12.19
C ALA A 117 33.74 10.75 12.16
N THR A 118 34.10 11.83 12.86
CA THR A 118 33.25 13.03 12.94
C THR A 118 33.97 14.23 12.38
N HIS A 119 33.33 14.95 11.46
CA HIS A 119 33.85 16.20 10.91
C HIS A 119 32.73 17.23 10.79
N ASN A 120 32.87 18.37 11.47
CA ASN A 120 31.86 19.41 11.56
C ASN A 120 30.48 18.86 11.99
N ASP A 121 29.50 18.94 11.09
CA ASP A 121 28.12 18.48 11.23
C ASP A 121 27.87 17.08 10.66
N THR A 122 28.92 16.38 10.25
CA THR A 122 28.82 15.09 9.59
C THR A 122 29.50 13.99 10.40
N VAL A 123 28.81 12.86 10.54
CA VAL A 123 29.34 11.61 11.08
C VAL A 123 29.48 10.63 9.92
N PHE A 124 30.72 10.26 9.64
CA PHE A 124 31.11 9.26 8.67
C PHE A 124 31.11 7.89 9.35
N LEU A 125 30.35 6.95 8.79
CA LEU A 125 30.15 5.62 9.35
C LEU A 125 30.53 4.55 8.33
N SER A 126 31.33 3.59 8.77
CA SER A 126 31.69 2.43 7.94
C SER A 126 30.46 1.56 7.62
N PRO A 127 30.40 0.91 6.43
CA PRO A 127 29.36 -0.06 6.08
C PRO A 127 29.27 -1.25 7.03
N MET A 128 30.29 -1.49 7.87
CA MET A 128 30.30 -2.57 8.86
C MET A 128 29.37 -2.33 10.05
N VAL A 129 29.13 -1.06 10.37
CA VAL A 129 28.38 -0.62 11.55
C VAL A 129 27.13 0.17 11.22
N HIS A 130 27.00 0.62 9.97
CA HIS A 130 25.89 1.44 9.51
C HIS A 130 25.38 0.96 8.16
N THR A 131 24.08 1.10 7.97
CA THR A 131 23.42 0.84 6.70
C THR A 131 22.22 1.76 6.60
N GLN A 132 22.00 2.29 5.40
CA GLN A 132 20.91 3.21 5.12
C GLN A 132 20.29 2.94 3.75
N GLY A 133 19.05 3.37 3.57
CA GLY A 133 18.32 3.27 2.32
C GLY A 133 17.30 4.39 2.21
N ASN A 134 17.21 5.00 1.04
CA ASN A 134 16.21 6.00 0.72
C ASN A 134 15.11 5.35 -0.09
N GLN A 135 13.86 5.61 0.28
CA GLN A 135 12.72 5.07 -0.43
C GLN A 135 11.58 6.09 -0.44
N PRO A 136 11.02 6.44 -1.61
CA PRO A 136 9.76 7.17 -1.65
C PRO A 136 8.68 6.30 -1.00
N LEU A 137 7.88 6.91 -0.13
CA LEU A 137 6.67 6.26 0.34
C LEU A 137 5.60 6.39 -0.73
N ASP A 138 5.06 5.24 -1.13
CA ASP A 138 4.32 5.12 -2.36
C ASP A 138 3.10 4.21 -2.17
N VAL A 139 2.24 4.63 -1.24
CA VAL A 139 1.08 3.89 -0.74
C VAL A 139 -0.12 4.23 -1.61
N PHE A 140 -0.11 3.81 -2.88
CA PHE A 140 -1.19 4.18 -3.80
C PHE A 140 -2.46 3.36 -3.55
N VAL A 141 -3.57 4.07 -3.32
CA VAL A 141 -4.51 4.52 -4.38
C VAL A 141 -5.55 5.46 -3.73
N ASN A 142 -5.43 6.78 -3.97
CA ASN A 142 -6.49 7.71 -3.59
C ASN A 142 -7.57 7.70 -4.68
N ILE A 143 -8.75 7.16 -4.37
CA ILE A 143 -9.92 7.15 -5.25
C ILE A 143 -10.55 8.55 -5.26
N ARG A 144 -10.66 9.19 -6.42
CA ARG A 144 -11.38 10.47 -6.61
C ARG A 144 -12.44 10.38 -7.70
N ASP A 145 -13.25 11.42 -7.80
CA ASP A 145 -14.25 11.62 -8.86
C ASP A 145 -15.22 10.45 -9.03
N VAL A 146 -15.59 9.82 -7.91
CA VAL A 146 -16.53 8.69 -7.90
C VAL A 146 -17.91 9.14 -8.38
N ARG A 147 -18.39 8.54 -9.47
CA ARG A 147 -19.69 8.85 -10.09
C ARG A 147 -20.49 7.57 -10.33
N PRO A 148 -21.38 7.18 -9.41
CA PRO A 148 -22.24 6.02 -9.58
C PRO A 148 -23.40 6.32 -10.55
N LEU A 149 -23.69 5.37 -11.43
CA LEU A 149 -24.68 5.47 -12.50
C LEU A 149 -25.33 4.10 -12.74
N GLY A 150 -26.51 4.09 -13.37
CA GLY A 150 -27.23 2.85 -13.72
C GLY A 150 -28.51 2.65 -12.93
N ARG A 151 -29.27 1.61 -13.30
CA ARG A 151 -30.60 1.33 -12.72
C ARG A 151 -30.57 0.28 -11.62
N LEU A 152 -29.64 -0.68 -11.68
CA LEU A 152 -29.59 -1.79 -10.73
C LEU A 152 -29.41 -1.30 -9.29
N GLY A 153 -28.50 -0.36 -9.08
CA GLY A 153 -28.14 0.10 -7.75
C GLY A 153 -27.06 1.19 -7.74
N LEU A 154 -26.69 1.61 -6.53
CA LEU A 154 -25.62 2.57 -6.29
C LEU A 154 -24.36 1.80 -5.90
N ILE A 155 -23.27 2.03 -6.64
CA ILE A 155 -21.95 1.43 -6.35
C ILE A 155 -21.08 2.48 -5.65
N SER A 156 -20.43 2.09 -4.56
CA SER A 156 -19.48 2.91 -3.82
C SER A 156 -18.08 2.31 -3.92
N VAL A 157 -17.10 3.17 -4.17
CA VAL A 157 -15.68 2.83 -4.27
C VAL A 157 -14.96 3.58 -3.17
N HIS A 158 -14.20 2.87 -2.34
CA HIS A 158 -13.40 3.48 -1.29
C HIS A 158 -12.14 2.67 -1.04
N GLN A 159 -11.09 3.33 -0.59
CA GLN A 159 -9.89 2.67 -0.11
C GLN A 159 -9.77 2.89 1.39
N PRO A 160 -9.83 1.83 2.22
CA PRO A 160 -9.63 1.97 3.65
C PRO A 160 -8.22 2.47 3.95
N THR A 161 -8.07 3.40 4.89
CA THR A 161 -6.77 4.00 5.30
C THR A 161 -5.71 3.00 5.79
N LEU A 162 -6.10 1.75 6.07
CA LEU A 162 -5.25 0.69 6.61
C LEU A 162 -5.12 -0.51 5.66
N ASN A 163 -5.79 -0.49 4.51
CA ASN A 163 -5.77 -1.57 3.53
C ASN A 163 -5.56 -0.98 2.13
N PRO A 164 -4.46 -1.34 1.43
CA PRO A 164 -4.22 -0.85 0.08
C PRO A 164 -5.27 -1.32 -0.93
N ASN A 165 -6.10 -2.30 -0.58
CA ASN A 165 -7.12 -2.82 -1.48
C ASN A 165 -8.28 -1.83 -1.62
N VAL A 166 -8.57 -1.47 -2.87
CA VAL A 166 -9.80 -0.76 -3.24
C VAL A 166 -10.99 -1.66 -2.96
N MET A 167 -11.89 -1.17 -2.12
CA MET A 167 -13.11 -1.83 -1.73
C MET A 167 -14.29 -1.31 -2.55
N ILE A 168 -15.02 -2.24 -3.16
CA ILE A 168 -16.25 -1.97 -3.87
C ILE A 168 -17.43 -2.46 -3.05
N SER A 169 -18.45 -1.62 -2.95
CA SER A 169 -19.73 -2.00 -2.35
C SER A 169 -20.90 -1.52 -3.18
N TRP A 170 -22.06 -2.12 -3.02
CA TRP A 170 -23.27 -1.65 -3.69
C TRP A 170 -24.52 -1.83 -2.85
N SER A 171 -25.53 -1.03 -3.17
CA SER A 171 -26.91 -1.18 -2.71
C SER A 171 -27.83 -1.29 -3.90
N ILE A 172 -28.64 -2.34 -3.94
CA ILE A 172 -29.62 -2.56 -5.00
C ILE A 172 -30.81 -1.62 -4.77
N ALA A 173 -31.17 -0.87 -5.81
CA ALA A 173 -32.23 0.15 -5.75
C ALA A 173 -33.30 -0.05 -6.84
N GLN A 174 -33.10 -0.97 -7.78
CA GLN A 174 -34.06 -1.20 -8.85
C GLN A 174 -35.36 -1.82 -8.32
N PRO A 175 -36.54 -1.23 -8.61
CA PRO A 175 -37.81 -1.82 -8.24
C PRO A 175 -37.98 -3.23 -8.79
N GLY A 176 -38.47 -4.15 -7.95
CA GLY A 176 -38.69 -5.55 -8.31
C GLY A 176 -37.45 -6.44 -8.19
N VAL A 177 -36.27 -5.89 -7.90
CA VAL A 177 -35.06 -6.68 -7.61
C VAL A 177 -34.89 -6.77 -6.10
N THR A 178 -35.00 -7.97 -5.54
CA THR A 178 -34.88 -8.21 -4.08
C THR A 178 -33.54 -8.83 -3.69
N ASP A 179 -32.86 -9.46 -4.63
CA ASP A 179 -31.56 -10.09 -4.41
C ASP A 179 -30.47 -9.02 -4.43
N SER A 180 -29.67 -8.98 -3.37
CA SER A 180 -28.54 -8.05 -3.22
C SER A 180 -27.28 -8.52 -3.95
N SER A 181 -27.20 -9.82 -4.28
CA SER A 181 -26.07 -10.40 -5.00
C SER A 181 -26.17 -10.12 -6.50
N ILE A 182 -25.00 -10.11 -7.13
CA ILE A 182 -24.86 -9.90 -8.58
C ILE A 182 -24.26 -11.13 -9.25
N SER A 183 -24.42 -11.23 -10.57
CA SER A 183 -23.97 -12.39 -11.34
C SER A 183 -22.70 -12.12 -12.11
N VAL A 184 -22.43 -10.86 -12.46
CA VAL A 184 -21.27 -10.47 -13.25
C VAL A 184 -20.74 -9.13 -12.77
N LEU A 185 -19.42 -9.00 -12.73
CA LEU A 185 -18.74 -7.73 -12.55
C LEU A 185 -17.58 -7.58 -13.53
N GLY A 186 -17.14 -6.34 -13.70
CA GLY A 186 -15.91 -6.06 -14.41
C GLY A 186 -15.36 -4.67 -14.12
N LEU A 187 -14.10 -4.50 -14.48
CA LEU A 187 -13.34 -3.26 -14.37
C LEU A 187 -12.66 -2.99 -15.70
N ILE A 188 -12.73 -1.74 -16.16
CA ILE A 188 -12.13 -1.26 -17.41
C ILE A 188 -11.34 0.00 -17.11
N ASN A 189 -10.16 0.13 -17.72
CA ASN A 189 -9.35 1.36 -17.71
C ASN A 189 -9.87 2.33 -18.78
N ALA A 190 -10.97 3.02 -18.48
CA ALA A 190 -11.59 4.08 -19.26
C ALA A 190 -12.71 4.73 -18.43
N GLN A 191 -13.24 5.88 -18.89
CA GLN A 191 -14.47 6.49 -18.33
C GLN A 191 -15.78 5.89 -18.88
N GLN A 192 -15.70 5.00 -19.86
CA GLN A 192 -16.83 4.34 -20.48
C GLN A 192 -16.48 2.89 -20.82
N TYR A 193 -17.48 2.04 -20.99
CA TYR A 193 -17.21 0.65 -21.35
C TYR A 193 -16.47 0.55 -22.69
N GLN A 194 -15.29 -0.08 -22.67
CA GLN A 194 -14.47 -0.39 -23.84
C GLN A 194 -13.91 -1.80 -23.70
N GLU A 195 -14.22 -2.66 -24.66
CA GLU A 195 -13.84 -4.08 -24.62
C GLU A 195 -12.31 -4.30 -24.52
N THR A 196 -11.53 -3.46 -25.18
CA THR A 196 -10.06 -3.55 -25.22
C THR A 196 -9.39 -3.08 -23.93
N GLY A 197 -10.11 -2.38 -23.05
CA GLY A 197 -9.58 -1.80 -21.82
C GLY A 197 -9.85 -2.64 -20.57
N LYS A 198 -10.26 -3.91 -20.71
CA LYS A 198 -10.60 -4.77 -19.57
C LYS A 198 -9.39 -5.00 -18.67
N VAL A 199 -9.60 -4.76 -17.37
CA VAL A 199 -8.61 -4.93 -16.29
C VAL A 199 -8.99 -6.11 -15.39
N TRP A 200 -10.29 -6.37 -15.23
CA TRP A 200 -10.80 -7.48 -14.45
C TRP A 200 -12.20 -7.85 -14.93
N GLU A 201 -12.52 -9.13 -15.02
CA GLU A 201 -13.86 -9.57 -15.42
C GLU A 201 -14.19 -10.94 -14.82
N VAL A 202 -15.32 -11.00 -14.10
CA VAL A 202 -15.72 -12.18 -13.33
C VAL A 202 -17.21 -12.44 -13.50
N TRP A 203 -17.56 -13.69 -13.80
CA TRP A 203 -18.94 -14.11 -14.04
C TRP A 203 -19.27 -15.33 -13.17
N SER A 204 -20.48 -15.39 -12.61
CA SER A 204 -21.01 -16.56 -11.93
C SER A 204 -21.02 -17.78 -12.84
N VAL A 205 -20.81 -18.98 -12.29
CA VAL A 205 -20.90 -20.25 -13.02
C VAL A 205 -22.14 -21.01 -12.57
N ASP A 206 -23.01 -21.34 -13.52
CA ASP A 206 -24.11 -22.27 -13.31
C ASP A 206 -23.89 -23.54 -14.12
N SER A 207 -23.82 -24.68 -13.45
CA SER A 207 -23.64 -26.01 -14.07
C SER A 207 -24.89 -26.88 -13.96
N THR A 208 -26.03 -26.32 -13.56
CA THR A 208 -27.28 -27.06 -13.38
C THR A 208 -27.79 -27.55 -14.75
N GLY A 209 -27.92 -28.87 -14.92
CA GLY A 209 -28.39 -29.46 -16.18
C GLY A 209 -27.28 -29.85 -17.19
N GLY A 210 -26.01 -29.91 -16.76
CA GLY A 210 -24.91 -30.46 -17.56
C GLY A 210 -24.31 -29.51 -18.61
N GLN A 211 -24.87 -28.31 -18.76
CA GLN A 211 -24.26 -27.22 -19.53
C GLN A 211 -23.82 -26.09 -18.60
N THR A 212 -22.61 -25.57 -18.84
CA THR A 212 -22.10 -24.42 -18.09
C THR A 212 -22.65 -23.12 -18.67
N VAL A 213 -23.37 -22.36 -17.85
CA VAL A 213 -23.89 -21.03 -18.17
C VAL A 213 -23.18 -20.00 -17.31
N PHE A 214 -22.59 -18.98 -17.95
CA PHE A 214 -21.97 -17.85 -17.25
C PHE A 214 -23.00 -16.74 -16.99
N GLY A 215 -22.87 -16.06 -15.84
CA GLY A 215 -23.76 -14.97 -15.43
C GLY A 215 -25.19 -15.40 -15.11
N GLY A 216 -25.45 -16.72 -14.97
CA GLY A 216 -26.78 -17.27 -14.74
C GLY A 216 -27.26 -17.23 -13.29
N LYS A 217 -26.39 -16.96 -12.32
CA LYS A 217 -26.71 -16.95 -10.88
C LYS A 217 -26.17 -15.70 -10.21
N ASN A 218 -26.93 -15.17 -9.26
CA ASN A 218 -26.45 -14.11 -8.39
C ASN A 218 -25.72 -14.75 -7.21
N VAL A 219 -24.38 -14.70 -7.23
CA VAL A 219 -23.54 -15.33 -6.19
C VAL A 219 -22.46 -14.39 -5.66
N ILE A 220 -22.25 -13.25 -6.33
CA ILE A 220 -21.23 -12.29 -5.96
C ILE A 220 -21.85 -11.30 -4.98
N SER A 221 -21.32 -11.25 -3.77
CA SER A 221 -21.81 -10.39 -2.69
C SER A 221 -20.92 -9.17 -2.47
N SER A 222 -21.51 -8.11 -1.91
CA SER A 222 -20.83 -6.91 -1.44
C SER A 222 -20.55 -7.00 0.08
N PRO A 223 -19.50 -6.34 0.61
CA PRO A 223 -18.41 -5.66 -0.09
C PRO A 223 -17.38 -6.65 -0.66
N LEU A 224 -16.62 -6.22 -1.67
CA LEU A 224 -15.50 -6.97 -2.23
C LEU A 224 -14.26 -6.11 -2.34
N ALA A 225 -13.09 -6.75 -2.23
CA ALA A 225 -11.83 -6.15 -2.65
C ALA A 225 -11.63 -6.39 -4.15
N LEU A 226 -11.14 -5.39 -4.89
CA LEU A 226 -10.76 -5.61 -6.29
C LEU A 226 -9.73 -6.75 -6.41
N GLY A 227 -9.94 -7.64 -7.39
CA GLY A 227 -9.09 -8.81 -7.59
C GLY A 227 -9.32 -9.96 -6.59
N GLN A 228 -10.30 -9.84 -5.69
CA GLN A 228 -10.66 -10.93 -4.80
C GLN A 228 -11.09 -12.18 -5.56
N GLN A 229 -10.66 -13.36 -5.11
CA GLN A 229 -11.17 -14.63 -5.60
C GLN A 229 -12.60 -14.88 -5.08
N LEU A 230 -13.50 -15.23 -6.01
CA LEU A 230 -14.92 -15.40 -5.73
C LEU A 230 -15.34 -16.85 -6.02
N GLY A 231 -15.91 -17.52 -5.03
CA GLY A 231 -16.45 -18.87 -5.19
C GLY A 231 -17.62 -18.90 -6.20
N GLU A 232 -17.81 -20.03 -6.87
CA GLU A 232 -18.85 -20.21 -7.90
C GLU A 232 -18.78 -19.18 -9.05
N THR A 233 -17.58 -18.67 -9.32
CA THR A 233 -17.32 -17.77 -10.45
C THR A 233 -16.20 -18.26 -11.36
N ARG A 234 -16.13 -17.67 -12.55
CA ARG A 234 -15.03 -17.79 -13.49
C ARG A 234 -14.45 -16.40 -13.74
N VAL A 235 -13.14 -16.29 -13.57
CA VAL A 235 -12.37 -15.11 -13.96
C VAL A 235 -12.01 -15.24 -15.44
N PHE A 236 -12.38 -14.24 -16.24
CA PHE A 236 -12.05 -14.16 -17.67
C PHE A 236 -10.83 -13.28 -17.92
N ILE A 237 -10.68 -12.23 -17.11
CA ILE A 237 -9.51 -11.34 -17.08
C ILE A 237 -9.09 -11.23 -15.62
N GLU A 238 -7.88 -11.67 -15.31
CA GLU A 238 -7.29 -11.59 -13.98
C GLU A 238 -6.95 -10.15 -13.61
N PHE A 239 -7.15 -9.79 -12.34
CA PHE A 239 -6.77 -8.47 -11.85
C PHE A 239 -5.24 -8.35 -11.82
N PRO A 240 -4.67 -7.22 -12.28
CA PRO A 240 -3.21 -7.02 -12.30
C PRO A 240 -2.59 -7.12 -10.90
N ALA A 241 -1.47 -7.81 -10.79
CA ALA A 241 -0.77 -8.01 -9.51
C ALA A 241 -0.20 -6.69 -8.95
N GLU A 242 0.16 -5.77 -9.85
CA GLU A 242 0.59 -4.41 -9.55
C GLU A 242 -0.56 -3.48 -9.14
N GLY A 243 -1.82 -3.93 -9.23
CA GLY A 243 -2.99 -3.15 -8.91
C GLY A 243 -3.40 -2.16 -9.99
N LEU A 244 -4.11 -1.11 -9.58
CA LEU A 244 -4.55 -0.07 -10.50
C LEU A 244 -3.39 0.84 -10.92
N GLN A 245 -3.39 1.26 -12.18
CA GLN A 245 -2.50 2.28 -12.71
C GLN A 245 -2.80 3.63 -12.07
N ARG A 246 -1.77 4.48 -12.00
CA ARG A 246 -1.89 5.87 -11.55
C ARG A 246 -2.51 6.76 -12.60
N ASP A 247 -3.11 7.84 -12.11
CA ASP A 247 -3.71 8.89 -12.90
C ASP A 247 -4.62 8.35 -14.03
N ALA A 248 -5.31 7.24 -13.74
CA ALA A 248 -6.09 6.49 -14.71
C ALA A 248 -7.57 6.55 -14.35
N ASP A 249 -8.39 6.58 -15.40
CA ASP A 249 -9.84 6.54 -15.26
C ASP A 249 -10.31 5.08 -15.28
N TYR A 250 -11.21 4.75 -14.38
CA TYR A 250 -11.77 3.41 -14.25
C TYR A 250 -13.28 3.42 -14.35
N TYR A 251 -13.79 2.39 -15.00
CA TYR A 251 -15.20 2.06 -15.12
C TYR A 251 -15.41 0.68 -14.52
N PHE A 252 -15.99 0.64 -13.31
CA PHE A 252 -16.39 -0.61 -12.67
C PHE A 252 -17.88 -0.83 -12.85
N TRP A 253 -18.29 -2.03 -13.24
CA TRP A 253 -19.68 -2.36 -13.48
C TRP A 253 -20.09 -3.67 -12.84
N ILE A 254 -21.39 -3.75 -12.55
CA ILE A 254 -22.06 -4.93 -12.02
C ILE A 254 -23.35 -5.18 -12.80
N ALA A 255 -23.72 -6.44 -12.92
CA ALA A 255 -24.98 -6.87 -13.50
C ALA A 255 -25.54 -8.07 -12.72
N ASN A 256 -26.86 -8.14 -12.59
CA ASN A 256 -27.51 -9.32 -12.02
C ASN A 256 -27.84 -10.35 -13.13
N LYS A 257 -28.31 -11.54 -12.74
CA LYS A 257 -28.61 -12.66 -13.65
C LYS A 257 -29.65 -12.35 -14.74
N ASP A 258 -30.49 -11.33 -14.56
CA ASP A 258 -31.55 -10.93 -15.48
C ASP A 258 -31.09 -9.87 -16.50
N TRP A 259 -29.81 -9.48 -16.47
CA TRP A 259 -29.21 -8.59 -17.47
C TRP A 259 -29.17 -9.21 -18.87
N ASP A 260 -29.41 -8.38 -19.89
CA ASP A 260 -29.50 -8.76 -21.31
C ASP A 260 -28.15 -9.14 -21.96
N ARG A 261 -27.05 -9.02 -21.20
CA ARG A 261 -25.66 -9.31 -21.61
C ARG A 261 -25.10 -8.39 -22.70
N GLN A 262 -25.82 -7.31 -23.05
CA GLN A 262 -25.44 -6.41 -24.14
C GLN A 262 -25.49 -4.94 -23.71
N GLY A 263 -26.57 -4.52 -23.06
CA GLY A 263 -26.79 -3.14 -22.68
C GLY A 263 -25.82 -2.70 -21.58
N ARG A 264 -25.17 -1.55 -21.78
CA ARG A 264 -24.25 -0.94 -20.80
C ARG A 264 -24.47 0.55 -20.60
N LEU A 265 -25.69 1.00 -20.90
CA LEU A 265 -26.09 2.39 -20.71
C LEU A 265 -26.61 2.59 -19.29
N ARG A 266 -26.58 3.82 -18.80
CA ARG A 266 -27.14 4.18 -17.49
C ARG A 266 -28.63 3.83 -17.33
N SER A 267 -29.35 3.66 -18.44
CA SER A 267 -30.78 3.29 -18.48
C SER A 267 -31.01 1.79 -18.63
N THR A 268 -29.96 0.99 -18.81
CA THR A 268 -30.07 -0.47 -18.93
C THR A 268 -30.58 -1.06 -17.60
N ASN A 269 -31.62 -1.89 -17.68
CA ASN A 269 -32.12 -2.61 -16.51
C ASN A 269 -31.09 -3.64 -16.05
N PHE A 270 -31.08 -3.91 -14.74
CA PHE A 270 -30.24 -4.95 -14.14
C PHE A 270 -28.74 -4.72 -14.29
N TYR A 271 -28.37 -3.48 -14.61
CA TYR A 271 -27.00 -3.03 -14.80
C TYR A 271 -26.74 -1.75 -14.00
N ALA A 272 -25.57 -1.67 -13.38
CA ALA A 272 -25.05 -0.44 -12.79
C ALA A 272 -23.54 -0.36 -12.98
N TYR A 273 -23.02 0.87 -12.92
CA TYR A 273 -21.61 1.13 -13.01
C TYR A 273 -21.21 2.35 -12.19
N VAL A 274 -19.92 2.48 -11.95
CA VAL A 274 -19.31 3.63 -11.32
C VAL A 274 -18.05 3.97 -12.08
N THR A 275 -17.85 5.26 -12.34
CA THR A 275 -16.55 5.74 -12.78
C THR A 275 -15.80 6.34 -11.62
N PHE A 276 -14.49 6.18 -11.59
CA PHE A 276 -13.62 6.81 -10.62
C PHE A 276 -12.24 7.01 -11.24
N ARG A 277 -11.42 7.88 -10.65
CA ARG A 277 -10.04 8.10 -11.09
C ARG A 277 -9.08 7.78 -9.95
N THR A 278 -7.98 7.14 -10.28
CA THR A 278 -6.83 7.00 -9.39
C THR A 278 -5.97 8.27 -9.47
N TRP A 279 -5.35 8.66 -8.36
CA TRP A 279 -4.30 9.70 -8.39
C TRP A 279 -3.05 9.22 -9.11
#